data_AF-A0ABD7EMA0-F1
#
_entry.id   AF-A0ABD7EMA0-F1
#
_cell.length_a   1.000
_cell.length_b   1.000
_cell.length_c   1.000
_cell.angle_alpha   90.00
_cell.angle_beta   90.00
_cell.angle_gamma   90.00
#
_symmetry.space_group_name_H-M   'P 1'
#
loop_
_entity.id
_entity.type
_entity.pdbx_description
1 polymer ?
#
loop_
_entity_poly.entity_id
_entity_poly.type
_entity_poly.pdbx_seq_one_letter_code
_entity_poly.pdbx_strand_id
1 'polypeptide(L)'
;MQQVQQHEPAVGGRYRVIRPAESFEDVDGSLVTFARVEFVAEVLEKPDKVMAFDGVKKVIEPLPEHLKAPEWLWIRKLRNNRRQWLNRNTCQLVPMP
;
A
#
# COMPACT_ATOMS: atom_id res chain seq x y z
N MET A 1 -13.50 -16.28 14.26
CA MET A 1 -12.43 -15.55 13.56
C MET A 1 -12.37 -16.10 12.14
N GLN A 2 -13.05 -15.47 11.18
CA GLN A 2 -13.02 -15.94 9.79
C GLN A 2 -11.65 -15.61 9.21
N GLN A 3 -10.89 -16.64 8.84
CA GLN A 3 -9.67 -16.50 8.07
C GLN A 3 -10.06 -15.86 6.73
N VAL A 4 -9.69 -14.58 6.55
CA VAL A 4 -9.78 -13.92 5.26
C VAL A 4 -8.83 -14.68 4.35
N GLN A 5 -9.40 -15.48 3.45
CA GLN A 5 -8.66 -16.19 2.41
C GLN A 5 -8.03 -15.11 1.52
N GLN A 6 -6.79 -14.73 1.82
CA GLN A 6 -6.11 -13.66 1.11
C GLN A 6 -5.68 -14.18 -0.26
N HIS A 7 -6.57 -14.12 -1.24
CA HIS A 7 -6.16 -14.23 -2.64
C HIS A 7 -5.10 -13.16 -2.93
N GLU A 8 -4.07 -13.54 -3.68
CA GLU A 8 -3.07 -12.59 -4.14
C GLU A 8 -3.73 -11.53 -5.03
N PRO A 9 -3.56 -10.23 -4.75
CA PRO A 9 -4.15 -9.18 -5.57
C PRO A 9 -3.61 -9.25 -7.00
N ALA A 10 -4.51 -9.40 -7.96
CA ALA A 10 -4.15 -9.48 -9.37
C ALA A 10 -3.85 -8.10 -9.93
N VAL A 11 -2.84 -8.00 -10.79
CA VAL A 11 -2.59 -6.79 -11.57
C VAL A 11 -3.78 -6.49 -12.49
N GLY A 12 -4.15 -5.22 -12.61
CA GLY A 12 -5.37 -4.76 -13.27
C GLY A 12 -6.64 -4.92 -12.41
N GLY A 13 -6.57 -5.68 -11.32
CA GLY A 13 -7.67 -5.85 -10.39
C GLY A 13 -7.98 -4.56 -9.63
N ARG A 14 -9.29 -4.31 -9.43
CA ARG A 14 -9.78 -3.20 -8.62
C ARG A 14 -10.19 -3.70 -7.25
N TYR A 15 -9.83 -2.94 -6.23
CA TYR A 15 -10.04 -3.30 -4.84
C TYR A 15 -10.53 -2.09 -4.05
N ARG A 16 -11.47 -2.34 -3.15
CA ARG A 16 -11.77 -1.45 -2.03
C ARG A 16 -10.73 -1.73 -0.95
N VAL A 17 -9.88 -0.74 -0.68
CA VAL A 17 -8.82 -0.77 0.32
C VAL A 17 -9.36 -0.21 1.62
N ILE A 18 -9.31 -0.99 2.69
CA ILE A 18 -9.79 -0.62 4.02
C ILE A 18 -8.62 -0.73 5.00
N ARG A 19 -8.10 0.39 5.47
CA ARG A 19 -7.17 0.43 6.62
C ARG A 19 -7.98 0.65 7.90
N PRO A 20 -7.95 -0.28 8.86
CA PRO A 20 -8.67 -0.12 10.12
C PRO A 20 -8.14 1.09 10.90
N ALA A 21 -8.95 1.61 11.82
CA ALA A 21 -8.42 2.53 12.83
C ALA A 21 -7.51 1.75 13.77
N GLU A 22 -6.40 2.35 14.17
CA GLU A 22 -5.43 1.76 15.08
C GLU A 22 -4.88 2.83 16.03
N SER A 23 -4.43 2.40 17.20
CA SER A 23 -3.83 3.28 18.19
C SER A 23 -2.74 2.54 18.96
N PHE A 24 -1.66 3.24 19.29
CA PHE A 24 -0.57 2.71 20.09
C PHE A 24 0.02 3.80 20.96
N GLU A 25 0.70 3.41 22.04
CA GLU A 25 1.48 4.32 22.87
C GLU A 25 2.87 4.51 22.26
N ASP A 26 3.26 5.77 22.06
CA ASP A 26 4.60 6.13 21.60
C ASP A 26 5.62 6.08 22.75
N VAL A 27 6.90 6.26 22.45
CA VAL A 27 8.03 6.18 23.41
C VAL A 27 7.87 7.09 24.63
N ASP A 28 7.15 8.20 24.49
CA ASP A 28 6.87 9.16 25.57
C ASP A 28 5.54 8.87 26.33
N GLY A 29 4.90 7.73 26.07
CA GLY A 29 3.60 7.35 26.65
C GLY A 29 2.40 8.09 26.08
N SER A 30 2.60 8.85 24.99
CA SER A 30 1.51 9.55 24.28
C SER A 30 0.72 8.58 23.41
N LEU A 31 -0.60 8.60 23.51
CA LEU A 31 -1.47 7.78 22.66
C LEU A 31 -1.57 8.38 21.26
N VAL A 32 -1.03 7.67 20.27
CA VAL A 32 -1.14 8.01 18.85
C VAL A 32 -2.33 7.26 18.26
N THR A 33 -3.22 7.97 17.57
CA THR A 33 -4.40 7.37 16.93
C THR A 33 -4.40 7.64 15.42
N PHE A 34 -4.62 6.58 14.65
CA PHE A 34 -4.82 6.61 13.21
C PHE A 34 -6.27 6.32 12.89
N ALA A 35 -6.91 7.24 12.18
CA ALA A 35 -8.29 7.06 11.74
C ALA A 35 -8.39 5.94 10.68
N ARG A 36 -9.56 5.31 10.63
CA ARG A 36 -9.91 4.39 9.53
C ARG A 36 -9.80 5.14 8.19
N VAL A 37 -9.12 4.53 7.23
CA VAL A 37 -9.00 5.06 5.86
C VAL A 37 -9.60 4.07 4.89
N GLU A 38 -10.37 4.59 3.94
CA GLU A 38 -10.99 3.78 2.91
C GLU A 38 -10.93 4.45 1.54
N PHE A 39 -10.56 3.70 0.51
CA PHE A 39 -10.54 4.18 -0.87
C PHE A 39 -10.58 3.03 -1.87
N VAL A 40 -10.88 3.33 -3.14
CA VAL A 40 -10.79 2.38 -4.24
C VAL A 40 -9.45 2.57 -4.96
N ALA A 41 -8.78 1.45 -5.24
CA ALA A 41 -7.53 1.44 -5.99
C ALA A 41 -7.47 0.28 -6.98
N GLU A 42 -6.70 0.48 -8.04
CA GLU A 42 -6.30 -0.55 -8.99
C GLU A 42 -4.86 -0.97 -8.69
N VAL A 43 -4.59 -2.27 -8.73
CA VAL A 43 -3.23 -2.82 -8.64
C VAL A 43 -2.58 -2.73 -10.02
N LEU A 44 -1.38 -2.15 -10.07
CA LEU A 44 -0.61 -1.97 -11.28
C LEU A 44 0.57 -2.94 -11.32
N GLU A 45 1.12 -3.16 -12.51
CA GLU A 45 2.43 -3.76 -12.67
C GLU A 45 3.48 -2.96 -11.90
N LYS A 46 4.37 -3.65 -11.21
CA LYS A 46 5.51 -3.00 -10.54
C LYS A 46 6.45 -2.43 -11.61
N PRO A 47 6.99 -1.22 -11.42
CA PRO A 47 7.95 -0.67 -12.37
C PRO A 47 9.31 -1.39 -12.24
N ASP A 48 10.06 -1.46 -13.33
CA ASP A 48 11.42 -2.05 -13.32
C ASP A 48 12.44 -1.19 -12.55
N LYS A 49 12.20 0.14 -12.54
CA LYS A 49 13.07 1.15 -11.95
C LYS A 49 12.26 2.18 -11.17
N VAL A 50 12.88 2.74 -10.15
CA VAL A 50 12.32 3.82 -9.34
C VAL A 50 13.25 5.02 -9.35
N MET A 51 12.68 6.19 -9.08
CA MET A 51 13.47 7.38 -8.78
C MET A 51 13.60 7.49 -7.26
N ALA A 52 14.80 7.24 -6.75
CA ALA A 52 15.14 7.44 -5.36
C ALA A 52 15.64 8.88 -5.13
N PHE A 53 15.28 9.47 -4.00
CA PHE A 53 15.77 10.78 -3.58
C PHE A 53 16.30 10.67 -2.15
N ASP A 54 17.61 10.86 -1.99
CA ASP A 54 18.31 10.75 -0.70
C ASP A 54 18.30 12.06 0.12
N GLY A 55 17.54 13.06 -0.33
CA GLY A 55 17.55 14.41 0.25
C GLY A 55 18.51 15.38 -0.45
N VAL A 56 19.44 14.89 -1.27
CA VAL A 56 20.44 15.71 -1.98
C VAL A 56 20.30 15.54 -3.49
N LYS A 57 20.20 14.30 -3.99
CA LYS A 57 20.14 13.98 -5.41
C LYS A 57 19.04 12.97 -5.72
N LYS A 58 18.52 13.07 -6.95
CA LYS A 58 17.60 12.09 -7.52
C LYS A 58 18.39 11.11 -8.38
N VAL A 59 18.22 9.82 -8.14
CA VAL A 59 18.87 8.76 -8.91
C VAL A 59 17.81 7.80 -9.42
N ILE A 60 17.95 7.36 -10.67
CA ILE A 60 17.15 6.27 -11.21
C ILE A 60 17.88 4.98 -10.91
N GLU A 61 17.25 4.09 -10.16
CA GLU A 61 17.82 2.81 -9.76
C GLU A 61 16.84 1.66 -10.05
N PRO A 62 17.32 0.41 -10.17
CA PRO A 62 16.45 -0.76 -10.23
C PRO A 62 15.47 -0.79 -9.04
N LEU A 63 14.29 -1.38 -9.24
CA LEU A 63 13.32 -1.54 -8.14
C LEU A 63 14.00 -2.19 -6.92
N PRO A 64 13.99 -1.54 -5.74
CA PRO A 64 14.56 -2.12 -4.52
C PRO A 64 13.94 -3.47 -4.16
N GLU A 65 14.75 -4.37 -3.63
CA GLU A 65 14.34 -5.75 -3.34
C GLU A 65 13.11 -5.85 -2.43
N HIS A 66 13.04 -5.03 -1.38
CA HIS A 66 11.90 -5.00 -0.48
C HIS A 66 10.59 -4.61 -1.19
N LEU A 67 10.63 -3.79 -2.25
CA LEU A 67 9.43 -3.43 -3.03
C LEU A 67 9.04 -4.51 -4.06
N LYS A 68 9.94 -5.45 -4.37
CA LYS A 68 9.62 -6.61 -5.21
C LYS A 68 8.75 -7.62 -4.47
N ALA A 69 8.81 -7.64 -3.14
CA ALA A 69 8.07 -8.57 -2.30
C ALA A 69 6.53 -8.46 -2.50
N PRO A 70 5.79 -9.58 -2.46
CA PRO A 70 4.36 -9.66 -2.81
C PRO A 70 3.45 -8.85 -1.88
N GLU A 71 3.91 -8.51 -0.68
CA GLU A 71 3.20 -7.66 0.25
C GLU A 71 3.16 -6.19 -0.18
N TRP A 72 4.12 -5.74 -1.00
CA TRP A 72 4.17 -4.39 -1.54
C TRP A 72 3.48 -4.32 -2.90
N LEU A 73 2.39 -3.57 -2.96
CA LEU A 73 1.61 -3.35 -4.16
C LEU A 73 1.90 -1.97 -4.73
N TRP A 74 2.08 -1.88 -6.04
CA TRP A 74 2.03 -0.60 -6.73
C TRP A 74 0.57 -0.33 -7.11
N ILE A 75 -0.02 0.74 -6.57
CA ILE A 75 -1.45 1.00 -6.75
C ILE A 75 -1.72 2.37 -7.36
N ARG A 76 -2.89 2.50 -7.97
CA ARG A 76 -3.46 3.77 -8.42
C ARG A 76 -4.78 4.03 -7.71
N LYS A 77 -4.85 5.10 -6.92
CA LYS A 77 -6.10 5.55 -6.30
C LYS A 77 -7.03 6.08 -7.40
N LEU A 78 -8.22 5.51 -7.53
CA LEU A 78 -9.14 5.88 -8.61
C LEU A 78 -9.73 7.29 -8.43
N ARG A 79 -9.85 7.78 -7.20
CA ARG A 79 -10.41 9.12 -6.91
C ARG A 79 -9.61 10.27 -7.53
N ASN A 80 -8.28 10.19 -7.50
CA ASN A 80 -7.40 11.29 -7.90
C ASN A 80 -6.23 10.85 -8.79
N ASN A 81 -6.27 9.60 -9.28
CA ASN A 81 -5.27 9.00 -10.14
C ASN A 81 -3.84 8.96 -9.55
N ARG A 82 -3.68 9.22 -8.24
CA ARG A 82 -2.37 9.21 -7.57
C ARG A 82 -1.86 7.78 -7.44
N ARG A 83 -0.61 7.58 -7.83
CA ARG A 83 0.10 6.31 -7.66
C ARG A 83 0.88 6.31 -6.35
N GLN A 84 0.91 5.18 -5.67
CA GLN A 84 1.67 5.00 -4.44
C GLN A 84 1.93 3.52 -4.16
N TRP A 85 2.94 3.25 -3.34
CA TRP A 85 3.12 1.93 -2.74
C TRP A 85 2.09 1.71 -1.63
N LEU A 86 1.56 0.49 -1.56
CA LEU A 86 0.66 0.05 -0.51
C LEU A 86 1.16 -1.30 0.01
N ASN A 87 1.46 -1.37 1.31
CA ASN A 87 1.72 -2.65 1.95
C ASN A 87 0.38 -3.31 2.31
N ARG A 88 0.07 -4.45 1.67
CA ARG A 88 -1.20 -5.17 1.84
C ARG A 88 -1.41 -5.73 3.24
N ASN A 89 -0.35 -5.87 4.05
CA ASN A 89 -0.48 -6.34 5.43
C ASN A 89 -1.06 -5.26 6.36
N THR A 90 -1.10 -4.00 5.90
CA THR A 90 -1.64 -2.86 6.66
C THR A 90 -3.10 -2.54 6.35
N CYS A 91 -3.77 -3.36 5.53
CA CYS A 91 -5.13 -3.12 5.09
C CYS A 91 -5.86 -4.39 4.68
N GLN A 92 -7.18 -4.34 4.65
CA GLN A 92 -8.01 -5.31 3.97
C GLN A 92 -8.22 -4.88 2.52
N LEU A 93 -8.12 -5.84 1.60
CA LEU A 93 -8.40 -5.66 0.18
C LEU A 93 -9.65 -6.45 -0.18
N VAL A 94 -10.71 -5.76 -0.57
CA VAL A 94 -11.96 -6.38 -1.01
C VAL A 94 -12.04 -6.26 -2.54
N PRO A 95 -11.99 -7.38 -3.29
CA PRO A 95 -12.11 -7.35 -4.75
C PRO A 95 -13.40 -6.65 -5.20
N MET A 96 -13.31 -5.92 -6.29
CA MET A 96 -14.45 -5.29 -6.96
C MET A 96 -14.69 -5.96 -8.32
N PRO A 97 -15.95 -5.99 -8.79
CA PRO A 97 -16.29 -6.45 -10.14
C PRO A 97 -15.73 -5.52 -11.23
#